data_AF-A0A9P0K849-F1
#
_entry.id   AF-A0A9P0K849-F1
#
_cell.length_a   1.000
_cell.length_b   1.000
_cell.length_c   1.000
_cell.angle_alpha   90.00
_cell.angle_beta   90.00
_cell.angle_gamma   90.00
#
_symmetry.space_group_name_H-M   'P 1'
#
loop_
_entity.id
_entity.type
_entity.pdbx_description
1 polymer ?
#
loop_
_entity_poly.entity_id
_entity_poly.type
_entity_poly.pdbx_seq_one_letter_code
_entity_poly.pdbx_strand_id
1 'polypeptide(L)' 'MKICLRYLGDSGYQQGIGQELGVSQATVSRTVDRVVDSIVAQSNEWMKFPTTNHELMEAKRILQSM' A
#
# COMPACT_ATOMS: atom_id res chain seq x y z
N MET A 1 6.41 -1.75 -4.21
CA MET A 1 5.60 -0.62 -3.70
C MET A 1 5.40 0.50 -4.74
N LYS A 2 6.45 1.17 -5.27
CA LYS A 2 6.28 2.35 -6.16
C LYS A 2 5.36 2.13 -7.38
N ILE A 3 5.49 1.00 -8.08
CA ILE A 3 4.66 0.65 -9.25
C ILE A 3 3.19 0.45 -8.85
N CYS A 4 2.92 -0.29 -7.78
CA CYS A 4 1.58 -0.51 -7.27
C CYS A 4 0.91 0.78 -6.79
N LEU A 5 1.65 1.62 -6.05
CA LEU A 5 1.13 2.91 -5.57
C LEU A 5 0.85 3.87 -6.73
N ARG A 6 1.73 3.91 -7.74
CA ARG A 6 1.49 4.70 -8.97
C ARG A 6 0.30 4.17 -9.76
N TYR A 7 0.16 2.85 -9.88
CA TYR A 7 -0.99 2.22 -10.51
C TYR A 7 -2.32 2.58 -9.86
N LEU A 8 -2.35 2.65 -8.52
CA LEU A 8 -3.56 3.06 -7.78
C LEU A 8 -3.83 4.57 -7.86
N GLY A 9 -2.81 5.39 -8.08
CA GLY A 9 -2.92 6.86 -8.06
C GLY A 9 -3.01 7.54 -9.43
N ASP A 10 -2.74 6.83 -10.52
CA ASP A 10 -2.66 7.38 -11.88
C ASP A 10 -3.41 6.48 -12.88
N SER A 11 -4.58 6.92 -13.32
CA SER A 11 -5.43 6.20 -14.27
C SER A 11 -4.80 6.09 -15.67
N GLY A 12 -3.96 7.06 -16.07
CA GLY A 12 -3.21 7.00 -17.32
C GLY A 12 -2.15 5.90 -17.28
N TYR A 13 -1.45 5.79 -16.15
CA TYR A 13 -0.48 4.72 -15.91
C TYR A 13 -1.16 3.35 -15.87
N GLN A 14 -2.34 3.24 -15.24
CA GLN A 14 -3.11 1.99 -15.18
C GLN A 14 -3.43 1.43 -16.58
N GLN A 15 -3.81 2.29 -17.53
CA GLN A 15 -4.16 1.87 -18.90
C GLN A 15 -2.94 1.57 -19.77
N GLY A 16 -1.79 2.22 -19.52
CA GLY A 16 -0.60 2.12 -20.37
C GLY A 16 0.41 1.04 -19.94
N ILE A 17 0.46 0.69 -18.66
CA ILE A 17 1.57 -0.11 -18.11
C ILE A 17 1.66 -1.54 -18.68
N GLY A 18 0.54 -2.15 -19.10
CA GLY A 18 0.56 -3.47 -19.74
C GLY A 18 1.34 -3.45 -21.05
N GLN A 19 1.16 -2.39 -21.85
CA GLN A 19 1.89 -2.21 -23.11
C GLN A 19 3.37 -1.94 -22.85
N GLU A 20 3.70 -1.11 -21.86
CA GLU A 20 5.09 -0.80 -21.48
C GLU A 20 5.85 -2.05 -20.99
N LEU A 21 5.17 -2.92 -20.24
CA LEU A 21 5.74 -4.17 -19.72
C LEU A 21 5.65 -5.35 -20.70
N GLY A 22 5.00 -5.20 -21.86
CA GLY A 22 4.81 -6.29 -22.83
C GLY A 22 3.90 -7.42 -22.34
N VAL A 23 2.99 -7.15 -21.40
CA VAL A 23 2.07 -8.14 -20.82
C VAL A 23 0.61 -7.73 -21.02
N SER A 24 -0.30 -8.69 -20.94
CA SER A 24 -1.73 -8.37 -21.00
C SER A 24 -2.17 -7.52 -19.80
N GLN A 25 -3.12 -6.61 -20.02
CA GLN A 25 -3.70 -5.80 -18.95
C GLN A 25 -4.32 -6.65 -17.82
N ALA A 26 -4.89 -7.81 -18.17
CA ALA A 26 -5.36 -8.77 -17.17
C ALA A 26 -4.24 -9.29 -16.26
N THR A 27 -3.01 -9.46 -16.78
CA THR A 27 -1.85 -9.88 -15.98
C THR A 27 -1.41 -8.78 -15.02
N VAL A 28 -1.41 -7.52 -15.47
CA VAL A 28 -1.12 -6.38 -14.61
C VAL A 28 -2.15 -6.28 -13.49
N SER A 29 -3.45 -6.30 -13.82
CA SER A 29 -4.53 -6.20 -12.84
C SER A 29 -4.42 -7.28 -11.77
N ARG A 30 -4.29 -8.56 -12.15
CA ARG A 30 -4.11 -9.66 -11.19
C ARG A 30 -2.87 -9.51 -10.31
N THR A 31 -1.80 -8.96 -10.87
CA THR A 31 -0.54 -8.74 -10.12
C THR A 31 -0.73 -7.64 -9.08
N VAL A 32 -1.36 -6.53 -9.47
CA VAL A 32 -1.67 -5.43 -8.55
C VAL A 32 -2.61 -5.90 -7.45
N ASP A 33 -3.69 -6.62 -7.79
CA ASP A 33 -4.63 -7.15 -6.80
C ASP A 33 -3.92 -8.01 -5.77
N ARG A 34 -3.04 -8.92 -6.22
CA ARG A 34 -2.28 -9.79 -5.31
C ARG A 34 -1.32 -9.01 -4.40
N VAL A 35 -0.73 -7.93 -4.90
CA VAL A 35 0.11 -7.04 -4.08
C VAL A 35 -0.74 -6.29 -3.06
N VAL A 36 -1.91 -5.79 -3.44
CA VAL A 36 -2.85 -5.13 -2.53
C VAL A 36 -3.31 -6.08 -1.43
N ASP A 37 -3.72 -7.31 -1.79
CA ASP A 37 -4.12 -8.33 -0.82
C ASP A 37 -3.00 -8.63 0.20
N SER A 38 -1.76 -8.70 -0.28
CA SER A 38 -0.60 -8.96 0.59
C SER A 38 -0.34 -7.78 1.56
N ILE A 39 -0.51 -6.54 1.08
CA ILE A 39 -0.40 -5.34 1.92
C ILE A 39 -1.50 -5.31 2.97
N VAL A 40 -2.74 -5.60 2.58
CA VAL A 40 -3.89 -5.63 3.50
C VAL A 40 -3.71 -6.72 4.54
N ALA A 41 -3.26 -7.92 4.15
CA ALA A 41 -2.99 -9.01 5.08
C ALA A 41 -1.95 -8.62 6.15
N GLN A 42 -0.95 -7.82 5.80
CA GLN A 42 0.11 -7.40 6.72
C GLN A 42 -0.19 -6.07 7.43
N SER A 43 -1.23 -5.34 7.01
CA SER A 43 -1.55 -3.99 7.49
C SER A 43 -1.76 -3.91 9.00
N ASN A 44 -2.35 -4.95 9.61
CA ASN A 44 -2.59 -5.01 11.06
C ASN A 44 -1.30 -5.17 11.88
N GLU A 45 -0.22 -5.65 11.27
CA GLU A 45 1.09 -5.72 11.93
C GLU A 45 1.79 -4.35 11.92
N TRP A 46 1.62 -3.60 10.84
CA TRP A 46 2.29 -2.31 10.62
C TRP A 46 1.55 -1.12 11.23
N MET A 47 0.21 -1.13 11.16
CA MET A 47 -0.64 -0.07 11.69
C MET A 47 -1.28 -0.53 12.99
N LYS A 48 -0.60 -0.22 14.10
CA LYS A 48 -1.14 -0.40 15.45
C LYS A 48 -1.72 0.91 15.94
N PHE A 49 -3.05 0.96 16.07
CA PHE A 49 -3.72 2.10 16.68
C PHE A 49 -3.71 1.93 18.20
N PRO A 50 -3.31 2.97 18.97
CA PRO A 50 -3.37 2.91 20.41
C PRO A 50 -4.83 2.79 20.85
N THR A 51 -5.10 1.81 21.70
CA THR A 51 -6.43 1.52 22.26
C THR A 51 -6.57 2.00 23.70
N THR A 52 -5.45 2.30 24.36
CA THR A 52 -5.41 2.83 25.72
C THR A 52 -4.80 4.24 25.78
N ASN A 53 -5.13 4.99 26.82
CA ASN A 53 -4.50 6.29 27.09
C ASN A 53 -2.97 6.18 27.26
N HIS A 54 -2.48 5.08 27.81
CA HIS A 54 -1.06 4.81 27.94
C HIS A 54 -0.38 4.67 26.57
N GLU A 55 -0.90 3.78 25.72
CA GLU A 55 -0.40 3.58 24.35
C GLU A 55 -0.46 4.86 23.52
N LEU A 56 -1.49 5.69 23.72
CA LEU A 56 -1.62 6.98 23.03
C LEU A 56 -0.53 7.98 23.46
N MET A 57 -0.24 8.07 24.77
CA MET A 57 0.84 8.94 25.26
C MET A 57 2.21 8.48 24.75
N GLU A 58 2.43 7.17 24.72
CA GLU A 58 3.68 6.58 24.23
C GLU A 58 3.87 6.80 22.73
N ALA A 59 2.82 6.58 21.93
CA ALA A 59 2.84 6.89 20.49
C ALA A 59 3.09 8.38 20.21
N LYS A 60 2.48 9.29 20.99
CA LYS A 60 2.72 10.74 20.87
C LYS A 60 4.17 11.11 21.20
N ARG A 61 4.75 10.49 22.23
CA ARG A 61 6.15 10.73 22.63
C ARG A 61 7.11 10.30 21.53
N ILE A 62 6.89 9.11 20.93
CA ILE A 62 7.70 8.61 19.82
C ILE A 62 7.60 9.58 18.64
N LEU A 63 6.39 9.98 18.25
CA LEU A 63 6.17 10.90 17.13
C LEU A 63 6.87 12.26 17.31
N GLN A 64 6.89 12.80 18.53
CA GLN A 64 7.55 14.07 18.84
C GLN A 64 9.09 13.97 18.88
N SER A 65 9.62 12.75 18.93
CA SER A 65 11.07 12.48 18.94
C SER A 65 11.65 12.16 17.56
N MET A 66 10.79 12.02 16.54
CA MET A 66 11.16 11.83 15.13
C MET A 66 11.30 13.17 14.42
#